data_AF-A0A251V2K4-F1
#
_entry.id   AF-A0A251V2K4-F1
#
_cell.length_a   1.000
_cell.length_b   1.000
_cell.length_c   1.000
_cell.angle_alpha   90.00
_cell.angle_beta   90.00
_cell.angle_gamma   90.00
#
_symmetry.space_group_name_H-M   'P 1'
#
loop_
_entity.id
_entity.type
_entity.pdbx_description
1 polymer ?
#
loop_
_entity_poly.entity_id
_entity_poly.type
_entity_poly.pdbx_seq_one_letter_code
_entity_poly.pdbx_strand_id
1 'polypeptide(L)'
;MVTLFILSTLIIYIFIYFKQFWASRYFGPCAVAPPTQAQNRPWEIQIDITPQMRGILINWLIEVHLKFDLMQDTLYLMVTLLDFYLSVVVIRKTDMQSVGLTSLLLSSKYEDIWHPKVMELISISAETYTREQMLGLETKILKTLNFCLNLPTPYVFVLRFLRELHKEAKSWKT
;
A
#
# COMPACT_ATOMS: atom_id res chain seq x y z
N MET A 1 1.18 -39.53 11.42
CA MET A 1 0.27 -39.34 10.27
C MET A 1 -0.83 -38.29 10.51
N VAL A 2 -1.37 -38.15 11.74
CA VAL A 2 -2.48 -37.20 12.02
C VAL A 2 -2.06 -35.72 11.99
N THR A 3 -0.83 -35.39 12.37
CA THR A 3 -0.33 -34.01 12.42
C THR A 3 -0.11 -33.35 11.04
N LEU A 4 0.25 -34.15 10.01
CA LEU A 4 0.41 -33.67 8.64
C LEU A 4 -0.94 -33.34 7.96
N PHE A 5 -2.02 -34.00 8.37
CA PHE A 5 -3.37 -33.75 7.86
C PHE A 5 -4.00 -32.48 8.45
N ILE A 6 -3.67 -32.14 9.70
CA ILE A 6 -4.14 -30.92 10.37
C ILE A 6 -3.44 -29.67 9.80
N LEU A 7 -2.15 -29.78 9.47
CA LEU A 7 -1.39 -28.69 8.82
C LEU A 7 -1.86 -28.40 7.40
N SER A 8 -2.18 -29.42 6.60
CA SER A 8 -2.68 -29.22 5.23
C SER A 8 -4.10 -28.64 5.21
N THR A 9 -4.95 -29.06 6.15
CA THR A 9 -6.33 -28.54 6.28
C THR A 9 -6.36 -27.11 6.83
N LEU A 10 -5.44 -26.73 7.73
CA LEU A 10 -5.26 -25.33 8.16
C LEU A 10 -4.79 -24.41 7.03
N ILE A 11 -3.87 -24.86 6.17
CA ILE A 11 -3.42 -24.10 5.01
C ILE A 11 -4.55 -23.91 3.98
N ILE A 12 -5.37 -24.94 3.76
CA ILE A 12 -6.54 -24.86 2.89
C ILE A 12 -7.62 -23.94 3.50
N TYR A 13 -7.85 -24.00 4.82
CA TYR A 13 -8.77 -23.09 5.50
C TYR A 13 -8.28 -21.64 5.43
N ILE A 14 -6.98 -21.39 5.60
CA ILE A 14 -6.38 -20.06 5.38
C ILE A 14 -6.61 -19.63 3.92
N PHE A 15 -6.40 -20.48 2.92
CA PHE A 15 -6.63 -20.16 1.51
C PHE A 15 -8.10 -19.94 1.14
N ILE A 16 -9.04 -20.66 1.77
CA ILE A 16 -10.49 -20.50 1.57
C ILE A 16 -11.00 -19.23 2.26
N TYR A 17 -10.58 -18.97 3.51
CA TYR A 17 -10.84 -17.69 4.18
C TYR A 17 -10.20 -16.52 3.45
N PHE A 18 -9.01 -16.71 2.87
CA PHE A 18 -8.38 -15.71 2.01
C PHE A 18 -9.32 -15.36 0.86
N LYS A 19 -9.87 -16.35 0.13
CA LYS A 19 -10.78 -16.12 -1.02
C LYS A 19 -12.08 -15.39 -0.65
N GLN A 20 -12.61 -15.59 0.55
CA GLN A 20 -13.81 -14.90 1.04
C GLN A 20 -13.49 -13.50 1.61
N PHE A 21 -12.30 -13.34 2.20
CA PHE A 21 -11.71 -12.04 2.55
C PHE A 21 -11.47 -11.19 1.30
N TRP A 22 -11.04 -11.78 0.17
CA TRP A 22 -10.87 -11.09 -1.13
C TRP A 22 -12.17 -10.47 -1.66
N ALA A 23 -13.34 -11.07 -1.43
CA ALA A 23 -14.61 -10.47 -1.83
C ALA A 23 -14.96 -9.24 -0.97
N SER A 24 -14.79 -9.34 0.35
CA SER A 24 -15.01 -8.22 1.28
C SER A 24 -13.99 -7.08 1.09
N ARG A 25 -12.78 -7.39 0.63
CA ARG A 25 -11.69 -6.44 0.41
C ARG A 25 -11.94 -5.52 -0.79
N TYR A 26 -12.47 -6.05 -1.90
CA TYR A 26 -12.69 -5.24 -3.11
C TYR A 26 -14.13 -4.74 -3.27
N PHE A 27 -15.09 -5.33 -2.57
CA PHE A 27 -16.52 -5.00 -2.67
C PHE A 27 -17.15 -4.59 -1.33
N GLY A 28 -16.35 -4.31 -0.30
CA GLY A 28 -16.82 -3.81 0.99
C GLY A 28 -17.26 -2.33 0.97
N PRO A 29 -17.99 -1.86 2.00
CA PRO A 29 -18.50 -0.48 2.12
C PRO A 29 -17.39 0.59 2.25
N CYS A 30 -16.13 0.17 2.34
CA CYS A 30 -14.92 1.00 2.21
C CYS A 30 -14.70 1.55 0.80
N ALA A 31 -15.75 1.61 -0.03
CA ALA A 31 -15.76 2.38 -1.27
C ALA A 31 -15.62 3.85 -0.90
N VAL A 32 -14.38 4.29 -0.65
CA VAL A 32 -14.00 5.68 -0.80
C VAL A 32 -14.49 6.03 -2.19
N ALA A 33 -15.58 6.81 -2.25
CA ALA A 33 -16.17 7.18 -3.52
C ALA A 33 -15.02 7.70 -4.39
N PRO A 34 -14.83 7.17 -5.61
CA PRO A 34 -13.87 7.77 -6.52
C PRO A 34 -14.20 9.26 -6.53
N PRO A 35 -13.21 10.15 -6.35
CA PRO A 35 -13.48 11.59 -6.32
C PRO A 35 -14.35 11.88 -7.53
N THR A 36 -15.55 12.43 -7.27
CA THR A 36 -16.56 12.75 -8.27
C THR A 36 -15.88 13.27 -9.52
N GLN A 37 -16.21 12.72 -10.69
CA GLN A 37 -15.50 12.82 -11.98
C GLN A 37 -15.33 14.25 -12.58
N ALA A 38 -15.29 15.30 -11.76
CA ALA A 38 -15.19 16.69 -12.17
C ALA A 38 -14.23 17.55 -11.32
N GLN A 39 -13.34 16.98 -10.50
CA GLN A 39 -12.43 17.80 -9.69
C GLN A 39 -10.96 17.38 -9.87
N ASN A 40 -10.38 17.87 -10.98
CA ASN A 40 -8.95 18.14 -11.19
C ASN A 40 -8.00 16.93 -11.15
N ARG A 41 -6.90 16.98 -11.90
CA ARG A 41 -5.84 15.97 -11.73
C ARG A 41 -5.37 16.01 -10.27
N PRO A 42 -5.04 14.88 -9.62
CA PRO A 42 -4.59 14.85 -8.22
C PRO A 42 -3.52 15.90 -7.87
N TRP A 43 -2.72 16.26 -8.87
CA TRP A 43 -1.58 17.17 -8.83
C TRP A 43 -1.95 18.66 -8.89
N GLU A 44 -3.17 19.02 -9.26
CA GLU A 44 -3.59 20.43 -9.44
C GLU A 44 -3.97 21.11 -8.10
N ILE A 45 -4.17 20.31 -7.03
CA ILE A 45 -4.40 20.82 -5.66
C ILE A 45 -3.07 21.18 -4.98
N GLN A 46 -1.97 20.56 -5.41
CA GLN A 46 -0.65 20.80 -4.82
C GLN A 46 0.02 22.02 -5.45
N ILE A 47 0.26 23.06 -4.65
CA ILE A 47 0.95 24.28 -5.11
C ILE A 47 2.47 24.11 -5.03
N ASP A 48 2.95 23.40 -4.00
CA ASP A 48 4.38 23.30 -3.68
C ASP A 48 5.06 22.01 -4.19
N ILE A 49 4.28 21.05 -4.72
CA ILE A 49 4.78 19.72 -5.11
C ILE A 49 4.65 19.53 -6.61
N THR A 50 5.78 19.23 -7.26
CA THR A 50 5.81 18.88 -8.68
C THR A 50 5.78 17.36 -8.88
N PRO A 51 5.29 16.87 -10.03
CA PRO A 51 5.34 15.44 -10.37
C PRO A 51 6.77 14.86 -10.34
N GLN A 52 7.78 15.68 -10.65
CA GLN A 52 9.18 15.27 -10.57
C GLN A 52 9.63 15.02 -9.13
N MET A 53 9.25 15.87 -8.18
CA MET A 53 9.54 15.67 -6.75
C MET A 53 8.90 14.39 -6.23
N ARG A 54 7.68 14.08 -6.67
CA ARG A 54 7.04 12.79 -6.39
C ARG A 54 7.85 11.62 -6.94
N GLY A 55 8.32 11.70 -8.18
CA GLY A 55 9.16 10.65 -8.78
C GLY A 55 10.42 10.37 -7.97
N ILE A 56 11.10 11.43 -7.52
CA ILE A 56 12.30 11.33 -6.66
C ILE A 56 11.94 10.69 -5.31
N LEU A 57 10.84 11.11 -4.68
CA LEU A 57 10.38 10.52 -3.42
C LEU A 57 10.06 9.03 -3.57
N ILE A 58 9.34 8.65 -4.62
CA ILE A 58 8.95 7.25 -4.85
C ILE A 58 10.19 6.39 -5.12
N ASN A 59 11.15 6.89 -5.91
CA ASN A 59 12.41 6.17 -6.13
C ASN A 59 13.12 5.88 -4.80
N TRP A 60 13.23 6.89 -3.94
CA TRP A 60 13.81 6.72 -2.62
C TRP A 60 12.99 5.76 -1.73
N LEU A 61 11.66 5.85 -1.74
CA LEU A 61 10.80 4.91 -1.00
C LEU A 61 10.93 3.46 -1.50
N ILE A 62 11.20 3.25 -2.79
CA ILE A 62 11.50 1.91 -3.34
C ILE A 62 12.81 1.39 -2.74
N GLU A 63 13.85 2.21 -2.64
CA GLU A 63 15.10 1.81 -1.99
C GLU A 63 14.89 1.44 -0.51
N VAL A 64 14.06 2.21 0.21
CA VAL A 64 13.69 1.91 1.60
C VAL A 64 12.88 0.61 1.69
N HIS A 65 11.90 0.41 0.81
CA HIS A 65 11.10 -0.82 0.71
C HIS A 65 11.98 -2.06 0.51
N LEU A 66 12.94 -1.98 -0.42
CA LEU A 66 13.89 -3.07 -0.70
C LEU A 66 14.82 -3.33 0.48
N LYS A 67 15.25 -2.29 1.21
CA LYS A 67 16.10 -2.44 2.40
C LYS A 67 15.44 -3.25 3.51
N PHE A 68 14.11 -3.21 3.62
CA PHE A 68 13.33 -3.97 4.61
C PHE A 68 12.76 -5.27 4.06
N ASP A 69 13.05 -5.63 2.81
CA ASP A 69 12.56 -6.85 2.14
C ASP A 69 11.04 -7.02 2.25
N LEU A 70 10.30 -5.92 2.07
CA LEU A 70 8.84 -5.92 2.18
C LEU A 70 8.19 -6.55 0.94
N MET A 71 6.95 -7.05 1.09
CA MET A 71 6.23 -7.63 -0.04
C MET A 71 5.95 -6.62 -1.15
N GLN A 72 5.80 -7.11 -2.38
CA GLN A 72 5.51 -6.26 -3.53
C GLN A 72 4.11 -5.61 -3.41
N ASP A 73 3.15 -6.29 -2.80
CA ASP A 73 1.82 -5.74 -2.50
C ASP A 73 1.92 -4.45 -1.65
N THR A 74 2.82 -4.45 -0.65
CA THR A 74 3.11 -3.30 0.21
C THR A 74 3.57 -2.08 -0.58
N LEU A 75 4.41 -2.28 -1.59
CA LEU A 75 4.92 -1.19 -2.43
C LEU A 75 3.78 -0.53 -3.21
N TYR A 76 2.92 -1.32 -3.85
CA TYR A 76 1.81 -0.77 -4.64
C TYR A 76 0.75 -0.12 -3.76
N LEU A 77 0.47 -0.69 -2.59
CA LEU A 77 -0.42 -0.07 -1.62
C LEU A 77 0.15 1.27 -1.13
N MET A 78 1.46 1.32 -0.82
CA MET A 78 2.13 2.55 -0.38
C MET A 78 2.01 3.68 -1.40
N VAL A 79 2.24 3.40 -2.69
CA VAL A 79 2.08 4.40 -3.75
C VAL A 79 0.62 4.86 -3.85
N THR A 80 -0.32 3.92 -3.74
CA THR A 80 -1.76 4.23 -3.81
C THR A 80 -2.20 5.10 -2.64
N LEU A 81 -1.74 4.82 -1.42
CA LEU A 81 -2.03 5.62 -0.23
C LEU A 81 -1.41 7.01 -0.30
N LEU A 82 -0.15 7.10 -0.75
CA LEU A 82 0.55 8.36 -0.94
C LEU A 82 -0.19 9.26 -1.93
N ASP A 83 -0.51 8.72 -3.11
CA ASP A 83 -1.21 9.47 -4.16
C ASP A 83 -2.62 9.89 -3.74
N PHE A 84 -3.33 9.01 -3.05
CA PHE A 84 -4.64 9.33 -2.51
C PHE A 84 -4.54 10.49 -1.52
N TYR A 85 -3.61 10.43 -0.56
CA TYR A 85 -3.44 11.48 0.43
C TYR A 85 -3.05 12.82 -0.20
N LEU A 86 -2.16 12.80 -1.20
CA LEU A 86 -1.79 13.99 -1.99
C LEU A 86 -2.95 14.55 -2.83
N SER A 87 -3.94 13.74 -3.18
CA SER A 87 -5.11 14.22 -3.92
C SER A 87 -6.14 14.93 -3.02
N VAL A 88 -6.09 14.71 -1.70
CA VAL A 88 -7.07 15.26 -0.75
C VAL A 88 -6.48 16.36 0.14
N VAL A 89 -5.17 16.29 0.46
CA VAL A 89 -4.54 17.17 1.44
C VAL A 89 -3.38 17.95 0.81
N VAL A 90 -3.45 19.28 0.84
CA VAL A 90 -2.32 20.15 0.50
C VAL A 90 -1.22 19.99 1.55
N ILE A 91 -0.01 19.66 1.11
CA ILE A 91 1.14 19.52 2.00
C ILE A 91 2.32 20.37 1.52
N ARG A 92 3.20 20.71 2.46
CA ARG A 92 4.44 21.41 2.14
C ARG A 92 5.50 20.42 1.68
N LYS A 93 6.44 20.89 0.85
CA LYS A 93 7.61 20.12 0.41
C LYS A 93 8.40 19.46 1.56
N THR A 94 8.54 20.15 2.69
CA THR A 94 9.29 19.67 3.87
C THR A 94 8.66 18.42 4.51
N ASP A 95 7.35 18.29 4.37
CA ASP A 95 6.54 17.26 5.04
C ASP A 95 6.27 16.08 4.09
N MET A 96 6.66 16.19 2.82
CA MET A 96 6.39 15.20 1.78
C MET A 96 7.11 13.86 2.07
N GLN A 97 8.35 13.91 2.56
CA GLN A 97 9.12 12.70 2.89
C GLN A 97 8.52 11.95 4.09
N SER A 98 8.07 12.66 5.14
CA SER A 98 7.44 12.02 6.30
C SER A 98 6.08 11.42 5.96
N VAL A 99 5.30 12.06 5.08
CA VAL A 99 4.07 11.45 4.52
C VAL A 99 4.39 10.17 3.75
N GLY A 100 5.45 10.17 2.93
CA GLY A 100 5.91 8.98 2.21
C GLY A 100 6.29 7.82 3.13
N LEU A 101 7.14 8.08 4.12
CA LEU A 101 7.54 7.08 5.13
C LEU A 101 6.35 6.55 5.94
N THR A 102 5.42 7.43 6.30
CA THR A 102 4.22 7.03 7.05
C THR A 102 3.29 6.18 6.18
N SER A 103 3.20 6.48 4.89
CA SER A 103 2.44 5.66 3.93
C SER A 103 3.05 4.26 3.77
N LEU A 104 4.39 4.16 3.76
CA LEU A 104 5.12 2.89 3.77
C LEU A 104 4.89 2.11 5.09
N LEU A 105 4.94 2.80 6.23
CA LEU A 105 4.65 2.21 7.53
C LEU A 105 3.22 1.64 7.61
N LEU A 106 2.24 2.40 7.13
CA LEU A 106 0.84 1.95 7.11
C LEU A 106 0.64 0.74 6.20
N SER A 107 1.24 0.78 5.01
CA SER A 107 1.13 -0.32 4.05
C SER A 107 1.79 -1.60 4.57
N SER A 108 2.97 -1.47 5.18
CA SER A 108 3.69 -2.62 5.73
C SER A 108 2.98 -3.22 6.94
N LYS A 109 2.40 -2.41 7.83
CA LYS A 109 1.51 -2.91 8.89
C LYS A 109 0.28 -3.65 8.35
N TYR A 110 -0.14 -3.35 7.13
CA TYR A 110 -1.35 -3.90 6.54
C TYR A 110 -1.11 -5.20 5.76
N GLU A 111 -0.03 -5.28 5.00
CA GLU A 111 0.29 -6.44 4.17
C GLU A 111 1.31 -7.39 4.83
N ASP A 112 2.34 -6.85 5.49
CA ASP A 112 3.48 -7.63 5.96
C ASP A 112 3.29 -8.15 7.39
N ILE A 113 3.73 -9.40 7.63
CA ILE A 113 3.83 -9.97 8.98
C ILE A 113 4.93 -9.26 9.77
N TRP A 114 6.03 -8.93 9.09
CA TRP A 114 7.19 -8.25 9.66
C TRP A 114 7.29 -6.85 9.05
N HIS A 115 6.92 -5.84 9.83
CA HIS A 115 6.96 -4.45 9.40
C HIS A 115 8.07 -3.67 10.13
N PRO A 116 8.65 -2.63 9.51
CA PRO A 116 9.67 -1.80 10.15
C PRO A 116 9.11 -1.08 11.38
N LYS A 117 9.98 -0.86 12.37
CA LYS A 117 9.64 -0.03 13.53
C LYS A 117 9.74 1.45 13.17
N VAL A 118 8.93 2.27 13.85
CA VAL A 118 8.96 3.74 13.68
C VAL A 118 10.39 4.31 13.85
N MET A 119 11.17 3.81 14.81
CA MET A 119 12.54 4.29 15.02
C MET A 119 13.49 3.93 13.87
N GLU A 120 13.27 2.79 13.21
CA GLU A 120 14.11 2.36 12.08
C GLU A 120 13.86 3.26 10.86
N LEU A 121 12.59 3.65 10.64
CA LEU A 121 12.22 4.62 9.60
C LEU A 121 12.78 6.02 9.91
N ILE A 122 12.74 6.45 11.17
CA ILE A 122 13.34 7.73 11.59
C ILE A 122 14.85 7.72 11.37
N SER A 123 15.53 6.62 11.72
CA SER A 123 16.98 6.46 11.50
C SER A 123 17.33 6.54 10.01
N ILE A 124 16.53 5.94 9.14
CA ILE A 124 16.72 6.03 7.67
C ILE A 124 16.54 7.46 7.15
N SER A 125 15.67 8.25 7.79
CA SER A 125 15.49 9.67 7.49
C SER A 125 16.54 10.59 8.12
N ALA A 126 17.67 10.05 8.59
CA ALA A 126 18.71 10.80 9.31
C ALA A 126 18.17 11.60 10.51
N GLU A 127 17.19 11.04 11.23
CA GLU A 127 16.56 11.65 12.40
C GLU A 127 15.89 13.01 12.14
N THR A 128 15.49 13.26 10.88
CA THR A 128 14.81 14.51 10.48
C THR A 128 13.44 14.68 11.17
N TYR A 129 12.83 13.58 11.63
CA TYR A 129 11.48 13.56 12.18
C TYR A 129 11.44 12.93 13.58
N THR A 130 10.58 13.47 14.44
CA THR A 130 10.34 12.85 15.75
C THR A 130 9.30 11.74 15.66
N ARG A 131 9.31 10.84 16.65
CA ARG A 131 8.33 9.75 16.76
C ARG A 131 6.90 10.29 16.83
N GLU A 132 6.69 11.34 17.59
CA GLU A 132 5.38 11.95 17.82
C GLU A 132 4.83 12.55 16.52
N GLN A 133 5.70 13.17 15.71
CA GLN A 133 5.33 13.68 14.39
C GLN A 133 4.89 12.56 13.46
N MET A 134 5.63 11.44 13.43
CA MET A 134 5.30 10.31 12.57
C MET A 134 3.99 9.62 12.99
N LEU A 135 3.75 9.44 14.29
CA LEU A 135 2.50 8.88 14.82
C LEU A 135 1.30 9.84 14.62
N GLY A 136 1.54 11.15 14.70
CA GLY A 136 0.55 12.17 14.38
C GLY A 136 0.13 12.12 12.92
N LEU A 137 1.10 11.98 12.00
CA LEU A 137 0.86 11.81 10.57
C LEU A 137 0.12 10.50 10.28
N GLU A 138 0.47 9.41 10.96
CA GLU A 138 -0.21 8.11 10.81
C GLU A 138 -1.71 8.25 11.09
N THR A 139 -2.03 8.87 12.22
CA THR A 139 -3.43 9.12 12.61
C THR A 139 -4.14 10.04 11.60
N LYS A 140 -3.44 11.05 11.08
CA LYS A 140 -4.01 11.98 10.10
C LYS A 140 -4.31 11.30 8.77
N ILE A 141 -3.39 10.49 8.25
CA ILE A 141 -3.57 9.74 7.01
C ILE A 141 -4.73 8.75 7.15
N LEU A 142 -4.80 7.99 8.25
CA LEU A 142 -5.89 7.05 8.51
C LEU A 142 -7.26 7.72 8.58
N LYS A 143 -7.34 8.90 9.21
CA LYS A 143 -8.58 9.70 9.25
C LYS A 143 -9.00 10.17 7.87
N THR A 144 -8.07 10.66 7.05
CA THR A 144 -8.36 11.07 5.65
C THR A 144 -8.85 9.90 4.81
N LEU A 145 -8.31 8.71 5.03
CA LEU A 145 -8.70 7.48 4.36
C LEU A 145 -10.01 6.87 4.89
N ASN A 146 -10.60 7.42 5.95
CA ASN A 146 -11.70 6.78 6.69
C ASN A 146 -11.39 5.32 7.07
N PHE A 147 -10.13 5.02 7.42
CA PHE A 147 -9.62 3.67 7.71
C PHE A 147 -9.81 2.65 6.56
N CYS A 148 -10.04 3.12 5.33
CA CYS A 148 -10.20 2.29 4.14
C CYS A 148 -8.85 2.03 3.47
N LEU A 149 -8.11 1.01 3.94
CA LEU A 149 -6.82 0.60 3.38
C LEU A 149 -6.94 -0.44 2.25
N ASN A 150 -8.15 -0.92 1.99
CA ASN A 150 -8.46 -1.94 0.97
C ASN A 150 -8.54 -1.36 -0.46
N LEU A 151 -7.58 -0.53 -0.84
CA LEU A 151 -7.59 0.11 -2.14
C LEU A 151 -7.20 -0.91 -3.24
N PRO A 152 -7.94 -0.95 -4.36
CA PRO A 152 -7.62 -1.86 -5.44
C PRO A 152 -6.31 -1.45 -6.11
N THR A 153 -5.25 -2.23 -5.92
CA THR A 153 -3.97 -2.00 -6.60
C THR A 153 -3.97 -2.63 -8.00
N PRO A 154 -3.38 -1.95 -9.02
CA PRO A 154 -3.27 -2.51 -10.38
C PRO A 154 -2.54 -3.86 -10.42
N TYR A 155 -1.60 -4.06 -9.50
CA TYR A 155 -0.79 -5.26 -9.38
C TYR A 155 -1.63 -6.54 -9.26
N VAL A 156 -2.68 -6.53 -8.45
CA VAL A 156 -3.56 -7.69 -8.26
C VAL A 156 -4.26 -8.07 -9.57
N PHE A 157 -4.68 -7.08 -10.36
CA PHE A 157 -5.31 -7.35 -11.65
C PHE A 157 -4.30 -7.93 -12.64
N VAL A 158 -3.11 -7.34 -12.73
CA VAL A 158 -2.03 -7.84 -13.59
C VAL A 158 -1.69 -9.29 -13.26
N LEU A 159 -1.51 -9.62 -11.98
CA LEU A 159 -1.24 -11.00 -11.55
C LEU A 159 -2.36 -11.98 -11.93
N ARG A 160 -3.62 -11.56 -11.82
CA ARG A 160 -4.77 -12.38 -12.23
C ARG A 160 -4.76 -12.63 -13.74
N PHE A 161 -4.55 -11.59 -14.55
CA PHE A 161 -4.47 -11.74 -16.00
C PHE A 161 -3.30 -12.63 -16.43
N LEU A 162 -2.10 -12.42 -15.86
CA LEU A 162 -0.93 -13.24 -16.16
C LEU A 162 -1.15 -14.72 -15.81
N ARG A 163 -1.86 -15.00 -14.70
CA ARG A 163 -2.20 -16.36 -14.30
C ARG A 163 -3.13 -17.05 -15.30
N GLU A 164 -4.15 -16.35 -15.80
CA GLU A 164 -5.06 -16.91 -16.81
C GLU A 164 -4.33 -17.14 -18.15
N LEU A 165 -3.53 -16.18 -18.60
CA LEU A 165 -2.71 -16.34 -19.81
C LEU A 165 -1.74 -17.53 -19.71
N HIS A 166 -1.14 -17.76 -18.54
CA HIS A 166 -0.27 -18.91 -18.33
C HIS A 166 -1.02 -20.26 -18.42
N LYS A 167 -2.26 -20.32 -17.91
CA LYS A 167 -3.09 -21.52 -18.02
C LYS A 167 -3.46 -21.81 -19.46
N GLU A 168 -3.88 -20.78 -20.21
CA GLU A 168 -4.19 -20.91 -21.65
C GLU A 168 -2.97 -21.43 -22.42
N ALA A 169 -1.79 -20.84 -22.22
CA ALA A 169 -0.55 -21.27 -22.88
C ALA A 169 -0.18 -22.74 -22.61
N LYS A 170 -0.55 -23.28 -21.45
CA LYS A 170 -0.36 -24.70 -21.11
C LYS A 170 -1.40 -25.59 -21.78
N SER A 171 -2.64 -25.12 -21.92
CA SER A 171 -3.71 -25.83 -22.62
C SER A 171 -3.39 -26.07 -24.10
N TRP A 172 -2.74 -25.13 -24.79
CA TRP A 172 -2.38 -25.27 -26.20
C TRP A 172 -1.23 -26.26 -26.48
N LYS A 173 -0.53 -26.73 -25.44
CA LYS A 173 0.57 -27.70 -25.56
C LYS A 173 0.14 -29.15 -25.25
N THR A 174 -1.15 -29.38 -25.00
CA THR A 174 -1.74 -30.70 -24.72
C THR A 174 -2.75 -31.02 -25.82
#